data_AF-A0A8R1U1S4-F1
#
_entry.id   AF-A0A8R1U1S4-F1
#
_cell.length_a   1.000
_cell.length_b   1.000
_cell.length_c   1.000
_cell.angle_alpha   90.00
_cell.angle_beta   90.00
_cell.angle_gamma   90.00
#
_symmetry.space_group_name_H-M   'P 1'
#
loop_
_entity.id
_entity.type
_entity.pdbx_description
1 polymer ?
#
loop_
_entity_poly.entity_id
_entity_poly.type
_entity_poly.pdbx_seq_one_letter_code
_entity_poly.pdbx_strand_id
1 'polypeptide(L)'
;MWKQKDADRILVEIAVTATILFAFLATRIRQNSKCINLLFIIIVSCSLYICSFWLEVHLYNLPVLFYKRIFNGTDERYYLLLFYWICIFATLIFCIIVNRSSYSSTIHRKFFHLTVSLICITGIQYDFELIWLSAWLMLCIFIIIEVFRSKCVSPWSKYLNGWLLIFIDKQDSPELILTPIYLLAGIFLPIFLSPINNNEYRHLYHFAGVATVGVGDSLSSIIGSLYGRLHWPKSRKTLEGSIAFAIGQFIFLFLINMYYLKCDIETYQLFWILFCSVICAFFEAMLPIMDNLILPVIAYLILF
;
A
#
# COMPACT_ATOMS: atom_id res chain seq x y z
N MET A 1 -20.16 13.50 10.64
CA MET A 1 -19.84 12.12 10.24
C MET A 1 -20.49 11.72 8.91
N TRP A 2 -21.81 11.67 8.74
CA TRP A 2 -22.43 11.23 7.47
C TRP A 2 -21.96 12.03 6.24
N LYS A 3 -21.99 13.38 6.30
CA LYS A 3 -21.46 14.23 5.21
C LYS A 3 -19.97 14.03 4.90
N GLN A 4 -19.19 13.49 5.83
CA GLN A 4 -17.75 13.32 5.67
C GLN A 4 -17.41 12.03 4.93
N LYS A 5 -18.12 10.93 5.23
CA LYS A 5 -17.96 9.66 4.51
C LYS A 5 -18.31 9.81 3.03
N ASP A 6 -19.37 10.55 2.75
CA ASP A 6 -19.78 10.83 1.37
C ASP A 6 -18.73 11.67 0.65
N ALA A 7 -18.14 12.66 1.33
CA ALA A 7 -17.08 13.49 0.75
C ALA A 7 -15.79 12.68 0.43
N ASP A 8 -15.35 11.80 1.33
CA ASP A 8 -14.17 10.97 1.11
C ASP A 8 -14.40 9.97 -0.04
N ARG A 9 -15.59 9.36 -0.12
CA ARG A 9 -15.97 8.46 -1.22
C ARG A 9 -16.00 9.18 -2.56
N ILE A 10 -16.64 10.35 -2.63
CA ILE A 10 -16.66 11.20 -3.83
C ILE A 10 -15.23 11.53 -4.27
N LEU A 11 -14.36 11.90 -3.32
CA LEU A 11 -12.97 12.24 -3.63
C LEU A 11 -12.20 11.04 -4.18
N VAL A 12 -12.36 9.85 -3.59
CA VAL A 12 -11.74 8.61 -4.08
C VAL A 12 -12.26 8.24 -5.46
N GLU A 13 -13.57 8.27 -5.70
CA GLU A 13 -14.17 7.95 -7.01
C GLU A 13 -13.64 8.86 -8.11
N ILE A 14 -13.58 10.17 -7.84
CA ILE A 14 -13.02 11.16 -8.77
C ILE A 14 -11.53 10.89 -9.01
N ALA A 15 -10.75 10.69 -7.95
CA ALA A 15 -9.30 10.47 -8.07
C ALA A 15 -8.96 9.19 -8.83
N VAL A 16 -9.65 8.08 -8.56
CA VAL A 16 -9.47 6.80 -9.24
C VAL A 16 -9.88 6.92 -10.71
N THR A 17 -11.05 7.48 -11.00
CA THR A 17 -11.54 7.67 -12.37
C THR A 17 -10.59 8.55 -13.18
N ALA A 18 -10.13 9.66 -12.60
CA ALA A 18 -9.18 10.57 -13.21
C ALA A 18 -7.82 9.90 -13.48
N THR A 19 -7.34 9.08 -12.54
CA THR A 19 -6.08 8.35 -12.67
C THR A 19 -6.15 7.30 -13.77
N ILE A 20 -7.22 6.51 -13.83
CA ILE A 20 -7.45 5.52 -14.89
C ILE A 20 -7.54 6.23 -16.25
N LEU A 21 -8.31 7.32 -16.34
CA LEU A 21 -8.45 8.10 -17.57
C LEU A 21 -7.10 8.69 -18.02
N PHE A 22 -6.33 9.26 -17.09
CA PHE A 22 -5.00 9.80 -17.37
C PHE A 22 -4.05 8.71 -17.86
N ALA A 23 -3.95 7.59 -17.15
CA ALA A 23 -3.09 6.48 -17.52
C ALA A 23 -3.46 5.95 -18.91
N PHE A 24 -4.76 5.72 -19.16
CA PHE A 24 -5.25 5.26 -20.46
C PHE A 24 -4.92 6.25 -21.59
N LEU A 25 -5.27 7.52 -21.45
CA LEU A 25 -5.03 8.52 -22.50
C LEU A 25 -3.53 8.78 -22.72
N ALA A 26 -2.73 8.83 -21.65
CA ALA A 26 -1.28 8.97 -21.74
C ALA A 26 -0.64 7.77 -22.48
N THR A 27 -1.22 6.57 -22.38
CA THR A 27 -0.73 5.43 -23.17
C THR A 27 -0.90 5.59 -24.67
N ARG A 28 -1.96 6.30 -25.09
CA ARG A 28 -2.31 6.55 -26.51
C ARG A 28 -1.57 7.72 -27.14
N ILE A 29 -1.11 8.68 -26.35
CA ILE A 29 -0.33 9.83 -26.82
C ILE A 29 1.09 9.36 -27.18
N ARG A 30 1.56 9.68 -28.40
CA ARG A 30 2.97 9.51 -28.80
C ARG A 30 3.85 10.26 -27.80
N GLN A 31 4.98 9.66 -27.38
CA GLN A 31 5.91 10.20 -26.37
C GLN A 31 6.26 11.68 -26.61
N ASN A 32 5.43 12.57 -26.06
CA ASN A 32 5.54 14.01 -26.14
C ASN A 32 5.23 14.57 -24.76
N SER A 33 6.28 14.99 -24.07
CA SER A 33 6.17 15.43 -22.68
C SER A 33 5.22 16.60 -22.50
N LYS A 34 5.14 17.53 -23.47
CA LYS A 34 4.24 18.67 -23.40
C LYS A 34 2.78 18.24 -23.43
N CYS A 35 2.43 17.33 -24.34
CA CYS A 35 1.07 16.81 -24.46
C CYS A 35 0.64 16.03 -23.21
N ILE A 36 1.53 15.20 -22.65
CA ILE A 36 1.22 14.41 -21.45
C ILE A 36 1.10 15.31 -20.21
N ASN A 37 1.99 16.30 -20.03
CA ASN A 37 1.85 17.29 -18.96
C ASN A 37 0.55 18.10 -19.09
N LEU A 38 0.19 18.53 -20.31
CA LEU A 38 -1.06 19.26 -20.55
C LEU A 38 -2.29 18.39 -20.26
N LEU A 39 -2.28 17.13 -20.71
CA LEU A 39 -3.33 16.16 -20.39
C LEU A 39 -3.51 16.02 -18.88
N PHE A 40 -2.41 15.87 -18.14
CA PHE A 40 -2.44 15.76 -16.69
C PHE A 40 -3.08 17.01 -16.04
N ILE A 41 -2.66 18.21 -16.46
CA ILE A 41 -3.21 19.47 -15.95
C ILE A 41 -4.71 19.59 -16.24
N ILE A 42 -5.15 19.24 -17.45
CA ILE A 42 -6.57 19.26 -17.84
C ILE A 42 -7.36 18.29 -16.97
N ILE A 43 -6.91 17.04 -16.83
CA ILE A 43 -7.61 16.03 -16.03
C ILE A 43 -7.70 16.46 -14.58
N VAL A 44 -6.61 16.89 -13.96
CA VAL A 44 -6.61 17.36 -12.56
C VAL A 44 -7.54 18.57 -12.38
N SER A 45 -7.52 19.53 -13.29
CA SER A 45 -8.38 20.72 -13.23
C SER A 45 -9.87 20.33 -13.35
N CYS A 46 -10.21 19.44 -14.29
CA CYS A 46 -11.55 18.89 -14.43
C CYS A 46 -11.97 18.12 -13.17
N SER A 47 -11.10 17.30 -12.60
CA SER A 47 -11.37 16.56 -11.36
C SER A 47 -11.66 17.48 -10.18
N LEU A 48 -10.88 18.56 -10.02
CA LEU A 48 -11.12 19.55 -8.97
C LEU A 48 -12.45 20.29 -9.18
N TYR A 49 -12.78 20.64 -10.43
CA TYR A 49 -14.07 21.26 -10.75
C TYR A 49 -15.25 20.33 -10.46
N ILE A 50 -15.15 19.07 -10.88
CA ILE A 50 -16.15 18.03 -10.59
C ILE A 50 -16.28 17.87 -9.07
N CYS A 51 -15.17 17.77 -8.33
CA CYS A 51 -15.17 17.66 -6.88
C CYS A 51 -15.87 18.85 -6.20
N SER A 52 -15.56 20.08 -6.65
CA SER A 52 -16.24 21.31 -6.19
C SER A 52 -17.76 21.25 -6.42
N PHE A 53 -18.19 20.77 -7.59
CA PHE A 53 -19.60 20.62 -7.92
C PHE A 53 -20.31 19.59 -7.02
N TRP A 54 -19.76 18.38 -6.87
CA TRP A 54 -20.36 17.31 -6.07
C TRP A 54 -20.38 17.60 -4.57
N LEU A 55 -19.39 18.34 -4.06
CA LEU A 55 -19.35 18.74 -2.66
C LEU A 55 -20.17 20.00 -2.37
N GLU A 56 -20.77 20.63 -3.38
CA GLU A 56 -21.53 21.90 -3.26
C GLU A 56 -20.70 23.03 -2.61
N VAL A 57 -19.40 23.08 -2.92
CA VAL A 57 -18.46 24.05 -2.34
C VAL A 57 -17.73 24.78 -3.46
N HIS A 58 -17.56 26.09 -3.35
CA HIS A 58 -16.78 26.86 -4.34
C HIS A 58 -15.35 26.34 -4.50
N LEU A 59 -14.83 26.34 -5.73
CA LEU A 59 -13.50 25.79 -6.07
C LEU A 59 -12.38 26.33 -5.18
N TYR A 60 -12.39 27.62 -4.83
CA TYR A 60 -11.37 28.26 -3.99
C TYR A 60 -11.41 27.80 -2.52
N ASN A 61 -12.49 27.17 -2.07
CA ASN A 61 -12.63 26.62 -0.72
C ASN A 61 -12.14 25.15 -0.62
N LEU A 62 -11.93 24.46 -1.75
CA LEU A 62 -11.44 23.06 -1.74
C LEU A 62 -10.12 22.88 -0.97
N PRO A 63 -9.09 23.74 -1.13
CA PRO A 63 -7.84 23.58 -0.38
C PRO A 63 -8.04 23.63 1.14
N VAL A 64 -8.94 24.50 1.62
CA VAL A 64 -9.27 24.60 3.05
C VAL A 64 -10.01 23.37 3.53
N LEU A 65 -10.92 22.82 2.71
CA LEU A 65 -11.64 21.59 3.02
C LEU A 65 -10.68 20.40 3.13
N PHE A 66 -9.76 20.24 2.16
CA PHE A 66 -8.76 19.17 2.19
C PHE A 66 -7.80 19.33 3.37
N TYR A 67 -7.37 20.54 3.69
CA TYR A 67 -6.56 20.81 4.88
C TYR A 67 -7.28 20.37 6.16
N LYS A 68 -8.56 20.75 6.33
CA LYS A 68 -9.37 20.34 7.50
C LYS A 68 -9.60 18.82 7.56
N ARG A 69 -9.60 18.14 6.42
CA ARG A 69 -9.71 16.67 6.37
C ARG A 69 -8.44 15.98 6.84
N ILE A 70 -7.28 16.49 6.42
CA ILE A 70 -5.96 15.99 6.83
C ILE A 70 -5.73 16.30 8.31
N PHE A 71 -5.98 17.55 8.72
CA PHE A 71 -5.79 18.02 10.08
C PHE A 71 -7.10 18.60 10.64
N ASN A 72 -7.78 17.80 11.46
CA ASN A 72 -9.03 18.16 12.14
C ASN A 72 -8.81 18.90 13.47
N GLY A 73 -7.56 19.18 13.86
CA GLY A 73 -7.21 19.89 15.09
C GLY A 73 -7.19 19.05 16.36
N THR A 74 -7.38 17.73 16.29
CA THR A 74 -7.28 16.86 17.48
C THR A 74 -5.84 16.42 17.74
N ASP A 75 -5.50 16.24 19.02
CA ASP A 75 -4.18 15.75 19.43
C ASP A 75 -3.87 14.37 18.83
N GLU A 76 -4.87 13.48 18.78
CA GLU A 76 -4.73 12.16 18.16
C GLU A 76 -4.31 12.27 16.69
N ARG A 77 -4.92 13.18 15.93
CA ARG A 77 -4.55 13.43 14.52
C ARG A 77 -3.13 13.99 14.43
N TYR A 78 -2.77 14.89 15.34
CA TYR A 78 -1.42 15.46 15.38
C TYR A 78 -0.36 14.36 15.55
N TYR A 79 -0.50 13.50 16.56
CA TYR A 79 0.45 12.42 16.81
C TYR A 79 0.50 11.39 15.67
N LEU A 80 -0.66 11.06 15.08
CA LEU A 80 -0.73 10.15 13.93
C LEU A 80 0.02 10.71 12.72
N LEU A 81 -0.21 11.98 12.36
CA LEU A 81 0.49 12.64 11.26
C LEU A 81 1.99 12.79 11.55
N LEU A 82 2.37 13.10 12.79
CA LEU A 82 3.78 13.15 13.20
C LEU A 82 4.46 11.80 12.98
N PHE A 83 3.81 10.71 13.38
CA PHE A 83 4.31 9.36 13.15
C PHE A 83 4.44 9.03 11.65
N TYR A 84 3.44 9.39 10.83
CA TYR A 84 3.52 9.23 9.38
C TYR A 84 4.70 10.01 8.78
N TRP A 85 4.93 11.25 9.22
CA TRP A 85 6.08 12.04 8.79
C TRP A 85 7.40 11.36 9.16
N ILE A 86 7.51 10.79 10.37
CA ILE A 86 8.70 10.02 10.78
C ILE A 86 8.93 8.84 9.82
N CYS A 87 7.89 8.07 9.49
CA CYS A 87 7.98 6.97 8.52
C CYS A 87 8.41 7.46 7.13
N ILE A 88 7.85 8.57 6.65
CA ILE A 88 8.20 9.16 5.35
C ILE A 88 9.66 9.63 5.33
N PHE A 89 10.11 10.37 6.35
CA PHE A 89 11.49 10.82 6.43
C PHE A 89 12.47 9.65 6.56
N ALA A 90 12.14 8.63 7.35
CA ALA A 90 12.95 7.42 7.44
C ALA A 90 13.11 6.73 6.07
N THR A 91 12.03 6.64 5.28
CA THR A 91 12.04 6.13 3.90
C THR A 91 12.87 6.99 2.96
N LEU A 92 12.77 8.32 3.05
CA LEU A 92 13.58 9.23 2.23
C LEU A 92 15.08 9.10 2.54
N ILE A 93 15.44 9.06 3.84
CA ILE A 93 16.82 8.86 4.28
C ILE A 93 17.34 7.49 3.79
N PHE A 94 16.54 6.45 3.94
CA PHE A 94 16.85 5.12 3.44
C PHE A 94 17.12 5.12 1.93
N CYS A 95 16.24 5.76 1.14
CA CYS A 95 16.42 5.90 -0.30
C CYS A 95 17.74 6.63 -0.65
N ILE A 96 18.10 7.68 0.09
CA ILE A 96 19.37 8.40 -0.11
C ILE A 96 20.57 7.48 0.16
N ILE A 97 20.54 6.73 1.26
CA ILE A 97 21.62 5.81 1.64
C ILE A 97 21.80 4.73 0.56
N VAL A 98 20.71 4.07 0.15
CA VAL A 98 20.77 3.01 -0.87
C VAL A 98 21.23 3.54 -2.23
N ASN A 99 20.74 4.72 -2.64
CA ASN A 99 21.20 5.35 -3.89
C ASN A 99 22.69 5.69 -3.87
N ARG A 100 23.25 6.09 -2.73
CA ARG A 100 24.70 6.32 -2.60
C ARG A 100 25.49 5.02 -2.66
N SER A 101 24.96 3.93 -2.12
CA SER A 101 25.58 2.61 -2.19
C SER A 101 25.52 1.98 -3.59
N SER A 102 24.69 2.49 -4.50
CA SER A 102 24.47 1.97 -5.87
C SER A 102 24.06 0.48 -5.92
N TYR A 103 23.57 -0.07 -4.81
CA TYR A 103 23.16 -1.46 -4.67
C TYR A 103 21.93 -1.57 -3.77
N SER A 104 20.94 -2.34 -4.23
CA SER A 104 19.76 -2.70 -3.45
C SER A 104 19.55 -4.21 -3.49
N SER A 105 19.05 -4.77 -2.39
CA SER A 105 18.73 -6.19 -2.27
C SER A 105 17.26 -6.40 -1.89
N THR A 106 16.78 -7.63 -1.96
CA THR A 106 15.43 -7.98 -1.49
C THR A 106 15.18 -7.55 -0.04
N ILE A 107 16.20 -7.66 0.82
CA ILE A 107 16.14 -7.26 2.24
C ILE A 107 15.97 -5.74 2.36
N HIS A 108 16.68 -4.96 1.54
CA HIS A 108 16.52 -3.50 1.49
C HIS A 108 15.06 -3.12 1.22
N ARG A 109 14.40 -3.80 0.28
CA ARG A 109 12.99 -3.51 -0.04
C ARG A 109 12.02 -3.81 1.10
N LYS A 110 12.38 -4.66 2.06
CA LYS A 110 11.56 -4.93 3.25
C LYS A 110 11.48 -3.72 4.19
N PHE A 111 12.37 -2.73 4.04
CA PHE A 111 12.20 -1.44 4.69
C PHE A 111 10.93 -0.70 4.24
N PHE A 112 10.59 -0.76 2.95
CA PHE A 112 9.32 -0.20 2.45
C PHE A 112 8.12 -0.99 2.98
N HIS A 113 8.24 -2.33 3.07
CA HIS A 113 7.16 -3.18 3.60
C HIS A 113 6.89 -2.83 5.07
N LEU A 114 7.95 -2.66 5.86
CA LEU A 114 7.87 -2.24 7.26
C LEU A 114 7.19 -0.87 7.41
N THR A 115 7.69 0.16 6.71
CA THR A 115 7.18 1.54 6.87
C THR A 115 5.72 1.67 6.42
N VAL A 116 5.33 1.07 5.29
CA VAL A 116 3.93 1.06 4.83
C VAL A 116 3.04 0.27 5.80
N SER A 117 3.54 -0.84 6.34
CA SER A 117 2.82 -1.64 7.34
C SER A 117 2.59 -0.89 8.64
N LEU A 118 3.59 -0.15 9.14
CA LEU A 118 3.45 0.70 10.33
C LEU A 118 2.39 1.79 10.14
N ILE A 119 2.38 2.45 8.97
CA ILE A 119 1.36 3.43 8.59
C ILE A 119 -0.02 2.76 8.54
N CYS A 120 -0.14 1.57 7.95
CA CYS A 120 -1.40 0.84 7.86
C CYS A 120 -1.94 0.43 9.25
N ILE A 121 -1.10 -0.17 10.10
CA ILE A 121 -1.49 -0.60 11.47
C ILE A 121 -1.97 0.59 12.29
N THR A 122 -1.19 1.68 12.32
CA THR A 122 -1.56 2.88 13.10
C THR A 122 -2.78 3.58 12.52
N GLY A 123 -2.92 3.58 11.19
CA GLY A 123 -4.13 4.05 10.51
C GLY A 123 -5.39 3.28 10.89
N ILE A 124 -5.37 1.95 10.80
CA ILE A 124 -6.52 1.10 11.18
C ILE A 124 -6.90 1.33 12.65
N GLN A 125 -5.90 1.51 13.51
CA GLN A 125 -6.12 1.69 14.95
C GLN A 125 -6.77 3.05 15.26
N TYR A 126 -6.10 4.14 14.89
CA TYR A 126 -6.42 5.48 15.38
C TYR A 126 -7.36 6.24 14.44
N ASP A 127 -7.27 6.04 13.12
CA ASP A 127 -8.17 6.72 12.20
C ASP A 127 -8.32 5.98 10.87
N PHE A 128 -9.29 5.07 10.85
CA PHE A 128 -9.59 4.21 9.71
C PHE A 128 -9.98 5.03 8.48
N GLU A 129 -10.81 6.06 8.65
CA GLU A 129 -11.31 6.87 7.54
C GLU A 129 -10.18 7.62 6.82
N LEU A 130 -9.22 8.21 7.56
CA LEU A 130 -8.07 8.90 6.95
C LEU A 130 -7.13 7.92 6.27
N ILE A 131 -6.82 6.76 6.88
CA ILE A 131 -5.92 5.81 6.22
C ILE A 131 -6.55 5.24 4.95
N TRP A 132 -7.86 4.99 4.96
CA TRP A 132 -8.59 4.56 3.77
C TRP A 132 -8.49 5.57 2.63
N LEU A 133 -8.77 6.85 2.92
CA LEU A 133 -8.63 7.94 1.95
C LEU A 133 -7.18 8.08 1.46
N SER A 134 -6.23 8.13 2.40
CA SER A 134 -4.82 8.36 2.10
C SER A 134 -4.22 7.22 1.28
N ALA A 135 -4.62 5.98 1.54
CA ALA A 135 -4.16 4.81 0.80
C ALA A 135 -4.65 4.82 -0.66
N TRP A 136 -5.93 5.17 -0.91
CA TRP A 136 -6.45 5.33 -2.27
C TRP A 136 -5.73 6.45 -3.04
N LEU A 137 -5.56 7.62 -2.42
CA LEU A 137 -4.86 8.75 -3.03
C LEU A 137 -3.39 8.42 -3.29
N MET A 138 -2.71 7.75 -2.36
CA MET A 138 -1.32 7.33 -2.53
C MET A 138 -1.15 6.34 -3.68
N LEU A 139 -2.06 5.37 -3.81
CA LEU A 139 -2.08 4.43 -4.93
C LEU A 139 -2.23 5.18 -6.26
N CYS A 140 -3.14 6.17 -6.34
CA CYS A 140 -3.31 7.01 -7.52
C CYS A 140 -2.03 7.79 -7.86
N ILE A 141 -1.38 8.40 -6.86
CA ILE A 141 -0.12 9.13 -7.03
C ILE A 141 0.97 8.22 -7.59
N PHE A 142 1.12 7.01 -7.08
CA PHE A 142 2.14 6.07 -7.55
C PHE A 142 1.89 5.60 -8.99
N ILE A 143 0.64 5.40 -9.38
CA ILE A 143 0.27 5.11 -10.79
C ILE A 143 0.62 6.31 -11.69
N ILE A 144 0.28 7.53 -11.28
CA ILE A 144 0.59 8.75 -12.03
C ILE A 144 2.12 8.92 -12.20
N ILE A 145 2.88 8.75 -11.12
CA ILE A 145 4.36 8.79 -11.14
C ILE A 145 4.90 7.77 -12.15
N GLU A 146 4.37 6.55 -12.13
CA GLU A 146 4.82 5.50 -13.04
C GLU A 146 4.48 5.79 -14.51
N VAL A 147 3.33 6.41 -14.79
CA VAL A 147 2.99 6.90 -16.13
C VAL A 147 3.98 7.97 -16.59
N PHE A 148 4.30 8.95 -15.74
CA PHE A 148 5.29 9.99 -16.07
C PHE A 148 6.69 9.39 -16.34
N ARG A 149 7.10 8.41 -15.53
CA ARG A 149 8.40 7.73 -15.66
C ARG A 149 8.46 6.89 -16.93
N SER A 150 7.53 5.96 -17.12
CA SER A 150 7.47 5.01 -18.25
C SER A 150 7.30 5.69 -19.61
N LYS A 151 6.62 6.85 -19.65
CA LYS A 151 6.48 7.68 -20.87
C LYS A 151 7.62 8.66 -21.11
N CYS A 152 8.70 8.57 -20.32
CA CYS A 152 9.88 9.42 -20.46
C CYS A 152 9.54 10.93 -20.44
N VAL A 153 8.58 11.35 -19.61
CA VAL A 153 8.13 12.74 -19.58
C VAL A 153 9.20 13.62 -18.92
N SER A 154 9.72 14.59 -19.67
CA SER A 154 10.65 15.59 -19.16
C SER A 154 9.94 16.66 -18.32
N PRO A 155 10.51 17.14 -17.19
CA PRO A 155 11.81 16.76 -16.62
C PRO A 155 11.75 15.55 -15.67
N TRP A 156 10.56 15.05 -15.37
CA TRP A 156 10.27 14.09 -14.29
C TRP A 156 11.00 12.76 -14.44
N SER A 157 10.96 12.16 -15.63
CA SER A 157 11.44 10.80 -15.87
C SER A 157 12.91 10.60 -15.47
N LYS A 158 13.79 11.59 -15.72
CA LYS A 158 15.21 11.50 -15.34
C LYS A 158 15.38 11.36 -13.83
N TYR A 159 14.69 12.18 -13.06
CA TYR A 159 14.74 12.11 -11.60
C TYR A 159 14.10 10.82 -11.10
N LEU A 160 12.90 10.48 -11.58
CA LEU A 160 12.18 9.27 -11.18
C LEU A 160 13.01 8.00 -11.45
N ASN A 161 13.64 7.89 -12.62
CA ASN A 161 14.53 6.78 -12.92
C ASN A 161 15.74 6.73 -11.97
N GLY A 162 16.36 7.88 -11.67
CA GLY A 162 17.49 7.95 -10.75
C GLY A 162 17.16 7.44 -9.35
N TRP A 163 15.93 7.64 -8.86
CA TRP A 163 15.51 7.18 -7.53
C TRP A 163 14.92 5.76 -7.52
N LEU A 164 14.22 5.35 -8.59
CA LEU A 164 13.40 4.12 -8.60
C LEU A 164 14.11 2.92 -9.25
N LEU A 165 14.95 3.11 -10.27
CA LEU A 165 15.54 1.98 -11.01
C LEU A 165 16.41 1.08 -10.13
N ILE A 166 17.04 1.64 -9.08
CA ILE A 166 17.85 0.88 -8.13
C ILE A 166 17.04 -0.16 -7.34
N PHE A 167 15.72 0.01 -7.24
CA PHE A 167 14.83 -0.86 -6.46
C PHE A 167 14.05 -1.88 -7.31
N ILE A 168 14.34 -1.98 -8.62
CA ILE A 168 13.70 -2.94 -9.52
C ILE A 168 13.70 -4.35 -8.94
N ASP A 169 12.57 -5.03 -9.03
CA ASP A 169 12.42 -6.45 -8.72
C ASP A 169 12.28 -7.30 -9.99
N LYS A 170 12.29 -8.63 -9.81
CA LYS A 170 12.08 -9.62 -10.87
C LYS A 170 10.77 -9.46 -11.65
N GLN A 171 9.77 -8.82 -11.03
CA GLN A 171 8.47 -8.53 -11.65
C GLN A 171 8.42 -7.17 -12.36
N ASP A 172 9.47 -6.35 -12.22
CA ASP A 172 9.59 -5.05 -12.87
C ASP A 172 10.45 -5.14 -14.12
N SER A 173 10.34 -4.13 -14.98
CA SER A 173 11.29 -3.86 -16.05
C SER A 173 11.73 -2.39 -15.98
N PRO A 174 12.85 -2.00 -16.62
CA PRO A 174 13.22 -0.59 -16.75
C PRO A 174 12.12 0.26 -17.42
N GLU A 175 11.25 -0.35 -18.21
CA GLU A 175 10.13 0.32 -18.89
C GLU A 175 8.89 0.43 -17.97
N LEU A 176 8.70 -0.50 -17.05
CA LEU A 176 7.53 -0.57 -16.18
C LEU A 176 7.89 -1.08 -14.77
N ILE A 177 7.75 -0.22 -13.76
CA ILE A 177 8.00 -0.53 -12.35
C ILE A 177 6.66 -0.62 -11.62
N LEU A 178 6.26 -1.83 -11.24
CA LEU A 178 4.97 -2.12 -10.61
C LEU A 178 5.11 -2.50 -9.13
N THR A 179 6.29 -2.93 -8.68
CA THR A 179 6.51 -3.39 -7.30
C THR A 179 5.98 -2.42 -6.23
N PRO A 180 6.23 -1.09 -6.29
CA PRO A 180 5.69 -0.17 -5.30
C PRO A 180 4.16 -0.04 -5.35
N ILE A 181 3.56 -0.14 -6.54
CA ILE A 181 2.09 -0.12 -6.74
C ILE A 181 1.49 -1.40 -6.14
N TYR A 182 2.08 -2.56 -6.42
CA TYR A 182 1.65 -3.85 -5.87
C TYR A 182 1.82 -3.93 -4.36
N LEU A 183 2.88 -3.34 -3.80
CA LEU A 183 3.06 -3.24 -2.35
C LEU A 183 1.92 -2.44 -1.70
N LEU A 184 1.63 -1.23 -2.22
CA LEU A 184 0.55 -0.39 -1.68
C LEU A 184 -0.80 -1.08 -1.82
N ALA A 185 -1.10 -1.58 -3.03
CA ALA A 185 -2.35 -2.30 -3.28
C ALA A 185 -2.48 -3.50 -2.35
N GLY A 186 -1.43 -4.32 -2.19
CA GLY A 186 -1.43 -5.50 -1.33
C GLY A 186 -1.67 -5.20 0.15
N ILE A 187 -0.93 -4.24 0.71
CA ILE A 187 -1.06 -3.87 2.13
C ILE A 187 -2.45 -3.29 2.44
N PHE A 188 -2.98 -2.44 1.56
CA PHE A 188 -4.23 -1.72 1.79
C PHE A 188 -5.48 -2.40 1.21
N LEU A 189 -5.34 -3.49 0.45
CA LEU A 189 -6.47 -4.18 -0.17
C LEU A 189 -7.60 -4.52 0.82
N PRO A 190 -7.33 -5.06 2.03
CA PRO A 190 -8.41 -5.43 2.93
C PRO A 190 -9.25 -4.25 3.41
N ILE A 191 -8.63 -3.09 3.64
CA ILE A 191 -9.36 -1.88 4.04
C ILE A 191 -10.12 -1.25 2.87
N PHE A 192 -9.66 -1.47 1.63
CA PHE A 192 -10.42 -1.10 0.43
C PHE A 192 -11.68 -1.96 0.27
N LEU A 193 -11.57 -3.27 0.52
CA LEU A 193 -12.68 -4.22 0.38
C LEU A 193 -13.73 -4.09 1.49
N SER A 194 -13.30 -3.77 2.73
CA SER A 194 -14.18 -3.58 3.89
C SER A 194 -13.96 -2.21 4.54
N PRO A 195 -14.48 -1.12 3.94
CA PRO A 195 -14.37 0.20 4.52
C PRO A 195 -15.31 0.38 5.70
N ILE A 196 -14.77 0.72 6.87
CA ILE A 196 -15.53 1.01 8.10
C ILE A 196 -15.39 2.48 8.54
N ASN A 197 -16.30 2.93 9.39
CA ASN A 197 -16.21 4.21 10.09
C ASN A 197 -15.27 4.08 11.30
N ASN A 198 -14.73 5.21 11.79
CA ASN A 198 -13.86 5.19 12.97
C ASN A 198 -14.53 4.60 14.23
N ASN A 199 -15.86 4.68 14.34
CA ASN A 199 -16.64 4.19 15.47
C ASN A 199 -17.04 2.71 15.35
N GLU A 200 -16.76 2.05 14.23
CA GLU A 200 -17.09 0.64 13.99
C GLU A 200 -15.95 -0.27 14.46
N TYR A 201 -16.28 -1.52 14.78
CA TYR A 201 -15.28 -2.49 15.25
C TYR A 201 -14.31 -2.86 14.13
N ARG A 202 -13.03 -2.95 14.47
CA ARG A 202 -12.00 -3.46 13.56
C ARG A 202 -11.97 -4.98 13.66
N HIS A 203 -11.74 -5.64 12.53
CA HIS A 203 -11.65 -7.09 12.45
C HIS A 203 -10.25 -7.52 11.98
N LEU A 204 -9.91 -8.79 12.23
CA LEU A 204 -8.62 -9.37 11.84
C LEU A 204 -8.34 -9.26 10.34
N TYR A 205 -9.38 -9.42 9.51
CA TYR A 205 -9.24 -9.34 8.07
C TYR A 205 -8.75 -7.97 7.58
N HIS A 206 -8.98 -6.87 8.30
CA HIS A 206 -8.42 -5.55 7.93
C HIS A 206 -6.89 -5.54 7.96
N PHE A 207 -6.27 -6.43 8.75
CA PHE A 207 -4.82 -6.56 8.87
C PHE A 207 -4.23 -7.62 7.92
N ALA A 208 -5.06 -8.28 7.09
CA ALA A 208 -4.62 -9.39 6.23
C ALA A 208 -3.47 -9.00 5.28
N GLY A 209 -3.48 -7.78 4.74
CA GLY A 209 -2.44 -7.27 3.86
C GLY A 209 -1.11 -7.09 4.60
N VAL A 210 -1.15 -6.49 5.79
CA VAL A 210 0.03 -6.36 6.66
C VAL A 210 0.54 -7.73 7.11
N ALA A 211 -0.37 -8.64 7.48
CA ALA A 211 -0.01 -9.97 7.97
C ALA A 211 0.72 -10.79 6.90
N THR A 212 0.23 -10.76 5.66
CA THR A 212 0.79 -11.52 4.54
C THR A 212 2.00 -10.83 3.90
N VAL A 213 1.87 -9.58 3.47
CA VAL A 213 2.91 -8.86 2.72
C VAL A 213 3.90 -8.16 3.65
N GLY A 214 3.38 -7.48 4.67
CA GLY A 214 4.21 -6.74 5.63
C GLY A 214 5.09 -7.66 6.48
N VAL A 215 4.51 -8.71 7.04
CA VAL A 215 5.16 -9.62 8.00
C VAL A 215 5.58 -10.93 7.33
N GLY A 216 4.63 -11.70 6.78
CA GLY A 216 4.88 -13.02 6.22
C GLY A 216 5.96 -13.01 5.14
N ASP A 217 5.74 -12.27 4.05
CA ASP A 217 6.66 -12.19 2.91
C ASP A 217 8.02 -11.58 3.30
N SER A 218 8.02 -10.60 4.21
CA SER A 218 9.27 -10.06 4.79
C SER A 218 10.09 -11.16 5.49
N LEU A 219 9.48 -11.92 6.40
CA LEU A 219 10.16 -12.98 7.14
C LEU A 219 10.55 -14.15 6.24
N SER A 220 9.71 -14.54 5.28
CA SER A 220 10.04 -15.54 4.25
C SER A 220 11.30 -15.16 3.50
N SER A 221 11.38 -13.91 3.02
CA SER A 221 12.52 -13.44 2.25
C SER A 221 13.81 -13.35 3.08
N ILE A 222 13.72 -12.87 4.33
CA ILE A 222 14.88 -12.71 5.21
C ILE A 222 15.39 -14.07 5.66
N ILE A 223 14.54 -14.90 6.25
CA ILE A 223 14.94 -16.22 6.76
C ILE A 223 15.28 -17.17 5.62
N GLY A 224 14.50 -17.16 4.53
CA GLY A 224 14.78 -17.96 3.34
C GLY A 224 16.12 -17.59 2.68
N SER A 225 16.50 -16.31 2.66
CA SER A 225 17.80 -15.88 2.11
C SER A 225 19.00 -16.20 3.02
N LEU A 226 18.81 -16.18 4.35
CA LEU A 226 19.89 -16.43 5.32
C LEU A 226 20.10 -17.91 5.62
N TYR A 227 19.01 -18.69 5.71
CA TYR A 227 19.02 -20.05 6.23
C TYR A 227 18.41 -21.09 5.27
N GLY A 228 17.84 -20.66 4.15
CA GLY A 228 17.14 -21.54 3.22
C GLY A 228 18.05 -22.59 2.58
N ARG A 229 17.66 -23.86 2.68
CA ARG A 229 18.37 -24.99 2.06
C ARG A 229 17.41 -25.82 1.23
N LEU A 230 16.23 -26.12 1.76
CA LEU A 230 15.24 -26.98 1.13
C LEU A 230 14.31 -26.14 0.24
N HIS A 231 14.42 -26.29 -1.07
CA HIS A 231 13.58 -25.55 -2.01
C HIS A 231 12.29 -26.32 -2.31
N TRP A 232 11.19 -25.58 -2.47
CA TRP A 232 9.95 -26.16 -2.96
C TRP A 232 10.13 -26.65 -4.42
N PRO A 233 9.50 -27.77 -4.83
CA PRO A 233 9.60 -28.27 -6.20
C PRO A 233 9.22 -27.18 -7.22
N LYS A 234 10.11 -26.92 -8.18
CA LYS A 234 9.94 -25.89 -9.23
C LYS A 234 9.78 -24.45 -8.73
N SER A 235 10.15 -24.15 -7.48
CA SER A 235 10.11 -22.79 -6.92
C SER A 235 11.48 -22.38 -6.39
N ARG A 236 11.73 -21.06 -6.38
CA ARG A 236 12.92 -20.48 -5.73
C ARG A 236 12.69 -20.21 -4.23
N LYS A 237 11.46 -20.39 -3.75
CA LYS A 237 11.12 -20.23 -2.34
C LYS A 237 11.57 -21.48 -1.58
N THR A 238 11.98 -21.28 -0.33
CA THR A 238 12.50 -22.34 0.54
C THR A 238 11.47 -22.73 1.60
N LEU A 239 11.51 -23.98 2.04
CA LEU A 239 10.64 -24.48 3.11
C LEU A 239 10.89 -23.70 4.41
N GLU A 240 12.15 -23.37 4.70
CA GLU A 240 12.51 -22.54 5.85
C GLU A 240 11.88 -21.15 5.77
N GLY A 241 11.83 -20.55 4.57
CA GLY A 241 11.14 -19.29 4.31
C GLY A 241 9.63 -19.40 4.53
N SER A 242 8.99 -20.45 4.00
CA SER A 242 7.54 -20.67 4.19
C SER A 242 7.18 -20.97 5.65
N ILE A 243 8.03 -21.67 6.41
CA ILE A 243 7.83 -21.86 7.86
C ILE A 243 7.93 -20.50 8.59
N ALA A 244 8.92 -19.68 8.25
CA ALA A 244 9.06 -18.33 8.82
C ALA A 244 7.87 -17.43 8.48
N PHE A 245 7.34 -17.53 7.27
CA PHE A 245 6.10 -16.87 6.86
C PHE A 245 4.94 -17.28 7.78
N ALA A 246 4.68 -18.58 7.91
CA ALA A 246 3.54 -19.10 8.67
C ALA A 246 3.62 -18.71 10.15
N ILE A 247 4.79 -18.88 10.77
CA ILE A 247 5.01 -18.52 12.18
C ILE A 247 4.88 -17.00 12.37
N GLY A 248 5.48 -16.20 11.48
CA GLY A 248 5.43 -14.75 11.54
C GLY A 248 4.01 -14.20 11.42
N GLN A 249 3.27 -14.67 10.42
CA GLN A 249 1.87 -14.30 10.22
C GLN A 249 1.00 -14.72 11.42
N PHE A 250 1.19 -15.94 11.93
CA PHE A 250 0.45 -16.44 13.08
C PHE A 250 0.69 -15.58 14.33
N ILE A 251 1.95 -15.31 14.67
CA ILE A 251 2.32 -14.49 15.82
C ILE A 251 1.75 -13.07 15.65
N PHE A 252 1.89 -12.48 14.46
CA PHE A 252 1.35 -11.14 14.20
C PHE A 252 -0.16 -11.08 14.41
N LEU A 253 -0.93 -11.97 13.79
CA LEU A 253 -2.38 -12.00 13.93
C LEU A 253 -2.82 -12.29 15.38
N PHE A 254 -2.10 -13.17 16.08
CA PHE A 254 -2.32 -13.41 17.51
C PHE A 254 -2.12 -12.13 18.34
N LEU A 255 -1.02 -11.40 18.11
CA LEU A 255 -0.75 -10.13 18.81
C LEU A 255 -1.77 -9.04 18.45
N ILE A 256 -2.21 -8.95 17.20
CA ILE A 256 -3.28 -8.02 16.78
C ILE A 256 -4.57 -8.34 17.55
N ASN A 257 -4.97 -9.60 17.60
CA ASN A 257 -6.19 -9.98 18.31
C ASN A 257 -6.10 -9.65 19.82
N MET A 258 -5.02 -10.07 20.48
CA MET A 258 -4.83 -9.87 21.92
C MET A 258 -4.72 -8.39 22.33
N TYR A 259 -3.87 -7.62 21.63
CA TYR A 259 -3.49 -6.27 22.10
C TYR A 259 -4.26 -5.14 21.42
N TYR A 260 -4.61 -5.30 20.15
CA TYR A 260 -5.27 -4.24 19.38
C TYR A 260 -6.78 -4.38 19.36
N LEU A 261 -7.27 -5.58 19.04
CA LEU A 261 -8.72 -5.86 19.04
C LEU A 261 -9.25 -6.13 20.45
N LYS A 262 -8.37 -6.56 21.37
CA LYS A 262 -8.70 -6.89 22.77
C LYS A 262 -9.82 -7.93 22.87
N CYS A 263 -9.82 -8.90 21.97
CA CYS A 263 -10.76 -10.00 22.00
C CYS A 263 -10.14 -11.18 22.77
N ASP A 264 -10.95 -11.85 23.58
CA ASP A 264 -10.53 -13.12 24.17
C ASP A 264 -10.44 -14.17 23.05
N ILE A 265 -9.26 -14.79 22.92
CA ILE A 265 -9.03 -15.76 21.86
C ILE A 265 -9.47 -17.14 22.32
N GLU A 266 -10.59 -17.59 21.76
CA GLU A 266 -11.01 -18.97 21.90
C GLU A 266 -10.13 -19.92 21.07
N THR A 267 -10.05 -21.18 21.50
CA THR A 267 -9.22 -22.21 20.85
C THR A 267 -9.51 -22.35 19.35
N TYR A 268 -10.78 -22.22 18.92
CA TYR A 268 -11.13 -22.31 17.51
C TYR A 268 -10.54 -21.15 16.69
N GLN A 269 -10.43 -19.95 17.27
CA GLN A 269 -9.84 -18.79 16.60
C GLN A 269 -8.33 -18.97 16.42
N LEU A 270 -7.63 -19.57 17.39
CA LEU A 270 -6.21 -19.93 17.23
C LEU A 270 -6.01 -20.90 16.07
N PHE A 271 -6.83 -21.95 15.99
CA PHE A 271 -6.78 -22.89 14.86
C PHE A 271 -7.10 -22.21 13.53
N TRP A 272 -8.03 -21.24 13.53
CA TRP A 272 -8.38 -20.47 12.34
C TRP A 272 -7.23 -19.58 11.85
N ILE A 273 -6.58 -18.85 12.76
CA ILE A 273 -5.40 -18.01 12.46
C ILE A 273 -4.25 -18.89 11.97
N LEU A 274 -4.03 -20.04 12.61
CA LEU A 274 -3.01 -21.01 12.19
C LEU A 274 -3.30 -21.55 10.78
N PHE A 275 -4.54 -21.95 10.53
CA PHE A 275 -4.99 -22.42 9.22
C PHE A 275 -4.74 -21.36 8.14
N CYS A 276 -5.19 -20.13 8.37
CA CYS A 276 -4.92 -19.00 7.46
C CYS A 276 -3.43 -18.84 7.17
N SER A 277 -2.58 -18.88 8.20
CA SER A 277 -1.14 -18.68 8.09
C SER A 277 -0.44 -19.78 7.30
N VAL A 278 -0.83 -21.05 7.53
CA VAL A 278 -0.29 -22.21 6.80
C VAL A 278 -0.73 -22.19 5.34
N ILE A 279 -2.00 -21.90 5.06
CA ILE A 279 -2.52 -21.80 3.70
C ILE A 279 -1.82 -20.68 2.93
N CYS A 280 -1.67 -19.49 3.53
CA CYS A 280 -0.96 -18.38 2.88
C CYS A 280 0.51 -18.72 2.61
N ALA A 281 1.21 -19.37 3.55
CA ALA A 281 2.59 -19.83 3.33
C ALA A 281 2.72 -20.85 2.19
N PHE A 282 1.74 -21.75 2.06
CA PHE A 282 1.70 -22.71 0.95
C PHE A 282 1.47 -22.01 -0.40
N PHE A 283 0.52 -21.08 -0.47
CA PHE A 283 0.28 -20.30 -1.69
C PHE A 283 1.46 -19.39 -2.06
N GLU A 284 2.17 -18.83 -1.08
CA GLU A 284 3.39 -18.04 -1.30
C GLU A 284 4.49 -18.87 -2.00
N ALA A 285 4.63 -20.13 -1.61
CA ALA A 285 5.59 -21.05 -2.21
C ALA A 285 5.23 -21.45 -3.63
N MET A 286 3.92 -21.63 -3.90
CA MET A 286 3.39 -22.12 -5.18
C MET A 286 3.15 -21.01 -6.22
N LEU A 287 2.85 -19.79 -5.78
CA LEU A 287 2.53 -18.63 -6.62
C LEU A 287 3.56 -17.51 -6.42
N PRO A 288 4.80 -17.68 -6.90
CA PRO A 288 5.84 -16.66 -6.75
C PRO A 288 5.58 -15.40 -7.59
N ILE A 289 4.59 -15.42 -8.49
CA ILE A 289 4.24 -14.30 -9.35
C ILE A 289 3.05 -13.57 -8.71
N MET A 290 3.21 -12.27 -8.43
CA MET A 290 2.17 -11.40 -7.84
C MET A 290 1.67 -11.86 -6.46
N ASP A 291 2.57 -12.46 -5.66
CA ASP A 291 2.31 -12.85 -4.27
C ASP A 291 1.78 -11.68 -3.43
N ASN A 292 2.30 -10.46 -3.66
CA ASN A 292 1.86 -9.25 -2.98
C ASN A 292 0.39 -8.85 -3.20
N LEU A 293 -0.30 -9.36 -4.23
CA LEU A 293 -1.72 -9.08 -4.46
C LEU A 293 -2.62 -10.25 -4.07
N ILE A 294 -2.19 -11.48 -4.39
CA ILE A 294 -3.03 -12.66 -4.19
C ILE A 294 -3.09 -13.07 -2.72
N LEU A 295 -1.97 -13.00 -1.99
CA LEU A 295 -1.93 -13.44 -0.59
C LEU A 295 -2.83 -12.60 0.32
N PRO A 296 -2.87 -11.25 0.22
CA PRO A 296 -3.84 -10.44 0.96
C PRO A 296 -5.29 -10.84 0.70
N VAL A 297 -5.65 -11.19 -0.54
CA VAL A 297 -7.03 -11.65 -0.87
C VAL A 297 -7.33 -12.96 -0.17
N ILE A 298 -6.43 -13.95 -0.25
CA ILE A 298 -6.62 -15.25 0.38
C ILE A 298 -6.77 -15.08 1.90
N ALA A 299 -5.86 -14.33 2.52
CA ALA A 299 -5.93 -14.07 3.97
C ALA A 299 -7.20 -13.30 4.35
N TYR A 300 -7.61 -12.31 3.56
CA TYR A 300 -8.85 -11.58 3.79
C TYR A 300 -10.06 -12.51 3.75
N LEU A 301 -10.20 -13.33 2.71
CA LEU A 301 -11.34 -14.25 2.56
C LEU A 301 -11.40 -15.33 3.65
N ILE A 302 -10.25 -15.79 4.14
CA ILE A 302 -10.21 -16.74 5.25
C ILE A 302 -10.55 -16.02 6.56
N LEU A 303 -10.06 -14.80 6.80
CA LEU A 303 -10.27 -14.12 8.08
C LEU A 303 -11.61 -13.35 8.19
N PHE A 304 -12.34 -13.20 7.08
CA PHE A 304 -13.64 -12.52 6.99
C PHE A 304 -14.75 -13.33 7.66
#